data_AF-A0A378LU80-F1
#
_entry.id   AF-A0A378LU80-F1
#
_cell.length_a   1.000
_cell.length_b   1.000
_cell.length_c   1.000
_cell.angle_alpha   90.00
_cell.angle_beta   90.00
_cell.angle_gamma   90.00
#
_symmetry.space_group_name_H-M   'P 1'
#
loop_
_entity.id
_entity.type
_entity.pdbx_description
1 polymer ?
#
loop_
_entity_poly.entity_id
_entity_poly.type
_entity_poly.pdbx_seq_one_letter_code
_entity_poly.pdbx_strand_id
1 'polypeptide(L)'
;MKKVIFHFLILTTLIHATYSQGQTQNNPIIAGWPNYLAMGTITNGALQEPTNIRVDSVFTYNGAGGDGDPGKIETPYKIWNMLNMAKNIKINTGHAVNPVLVEYGWQLSGGWNTDSVTQLGDLTKHFFNLMFLSKTLEDNAWSNTGTYGTVLLNPDMLGYLGNTNRIEAVKTLNIPVQQAANNAFCMMNQKIDFNPVNTPNCTYGWDNKPVEVQGNPSELLKWLKSKTDNYTAGQAFSNCVNDYVLSVCSSTEQSYNIPDFSDNFNGWLQAQNWMAKHFGPHVALGIHENISAVPEGGWWIHQGPTAVQPFVDRVLADLKSFELFTGKYKPDFIYFDRYGADDYSSKFPGLLVNQATFYNDAAWHNFLTMTKKISEGLGKQAGRSYIPAMLWQIPAAHIPTQDEPILESHEAGSAPVYFFGDPNLQLNLSHVASWLNLEINNLPLGYGLCAGKNAIQCLNLNNFNWAHQNSKQLKEAADAHVFAILWGAGAFATGIWEVPGTTFPDNGWMVDKIVKYYKSPQPI
;
A
#
# COMPACT_ATOMS: atom_id res chain seq x y z
N MET A 1 74.13 -21.14 7.52
CA MET A 1 72.86 -20.54 8.01
C MET A 1 72.56 -19.27 7.21
N LYS A 2 71.64 -19.33 6.26
CA LYS A 2 70.98 -18.16 5.66
C LYS A 2 69.50 -18.52 5.50
N LYS A 3 68.66 -17.77 6.20
CA LYS A 3 67.19 -17.91 6.22
C LYS A 3 66.64 -17.50 4.86
N VAL A 4 65.86 -18.36 4.23
CA VAL A 4 64.99 -18.01 3.10
C VAL A 4 63.60 -17.75 3.69
N ILE A 5 63.12 -16.52 3.54
CA ILE A 5 61.79 -16.08 3.96
C ILE A 5 60.87 -16.24 2.74
N PHE A 6 59.88 -17.12 2.84
CA PHE A 6 58.78 -17.19 1.88
C PHE A 6 57.75 -16.10 2.23
N HIS A 7 57.54 -15.14 1.33
CA HIS A 7 56.39 -14.25 1.38
C HIS A 7 55.20 -14.96 0.74
N PHE A 8 54.15 -15.21 1.53
CA PHE A 8 52.84 -15.61 1.01
C PHE A 8 52.08 -14.33 0.65
N LEU A 9 51.97 -14.03 -0.65
CA LEU A 9 51.00 -13.06 -1.15
C LEU A 9 49.63 -13.76 -1.20
N ILE A 10 48.72 -13.39 -0.29
CA ILE A 10 47.30 -13.76 -0.42
C ILE A 10 46.67 -12.77 -1.39
N LEU A 11 46.49 -13.19 -2.64
CA LEU A 11 45.63 -12.50 -3.60
C LEU A 11 44.17 -12.74 -3.18
N THR A 12 43.53 -11.77 -2.55
CA THR A 12 42.07 -11.74 -2.42
C THR A 12 41.45 -11.36 -3.76
N THR A 13 41.08 -12.35 -4.56
CA THR A 13 40.20 -12.15 -5.72
C THR A 13 38.81 -11.76 -5.22
N LEU A 14 38.50 -10.45 -5.32
CA LEU A 14 37.15 -9.93 -5.28
C LEU A 14 36.36 -10.50 -6.45
N ILE A 15 35.58 -11.55 -6.22
CA ILE A 15 34.61 -12.07 -7.18
C ILE A 15 33.49 -11.03 -7.27
N HIS A 16 33.57 -10.15 -8.28
CA HIS A 16 32.42 -9.39 -8.73
C HIS A 16 31.50 -10.36 -9.48
N ALA A 17 30.53 -10.93 -8.78
CA ALA A 17 29.43 -11.66 -9.42
C ALA A 17 28.58 -10.66 -10.19
N THR A 18 28.90 -10.48 -11.47
CA THR A 18 27.99 -9.86 -12.44
C THR A 18 26.98 -10.92 -12.84
N TYR A 19 25.83 -10.94 -12.16
CA TYR A 19 24.70 -11.73 -12.61
C TYR A 19 24.14 -11.08 -13.89
N SER A 20 24.37 -11.74 -15.01
CA SER A 20 23.69 -11.49 -16.28
C SER A 20 22.20 -11.75 -16.07
N GLN A 21 21.41 -10.69 -15.97
CA GLN A 21 19.98 -10.79 -16.16
C GLN A 21 19.72 -11.25 -17.59
N GLY A 22 18.85 -12.26 -17.74
CA GLY A 22 18.12 -12.45 -18.98
C GLY A 22 17.27 -11.20 -19.21
N GLN A 23 17.83 -10.25 -19.96
CA GLN A 23 17.13 -9.07 -20.44
C GLN A 23 16.00 -9.54 -21.38
N THR A 24 14.79 -9.65 -20.84
CA THR A 24 13.59 -9.44 -21.66
C THR A 24 13.57 -7.96 -22.05
N GLN A 25 13.26 -7.66 -23.30
CA GLN A 25 13.30 -6.32 -23.91
C GLN A 25 12.31 -5.28 -23.32
N ASN A 26 11.77 -5.52 -22.12
CA ASN A 26 10.82 -4.65 -21.44
C ASN A 26 11.34 -4.38 -20.03
N ASN A 27 12.17 -3.34 -19.85
CA ASN A 27 12.56 -2.89 -18.51
C ASN A 27 11.37 -2.14 -17.89
N PRO A 28 10.78 -2.65 -16.80
CA PRO A 28 9.67 -1.96 -16.15
C PRO A 28 10.13 -0.72 -15.40
N ILE A 29 9.24 0.28 -15.34
CA ILE A 29 9.48 1.54 -14.63
C ILE A 29 9.70 1.26 -13.13
N ILE A 30 8.96 0.30 -12.57
CA ILE A 30 9.09 -0.19 -11.19
C ILE A 30 9.26 -1.72 -11.24
N ALA A 31 10.21 -2.25 -10.46
CA ALA A 31 10.44 -3.69 -10.38
C ALA A 31 9.16 -4.45 -10.00
N GLY A 32 8.86 -5.53 -10.72
CA GLY A 32 7.68 -6.36 -10.48
C GLY A 32 6.35 -5.81 -11.04
N TRP A 33 6.35 -4.67 -11.74
CA TRP A 33 5.16 -4.12 -12.39
C TRP A 33 5.27 -4.20 -13.92
N PRO A 34 4.15 -4.28 -14.66
CA PRO A 34 4.17 -4.34 -16.12
C PRO A 34 4.43 -2.96 -16.78
N ASN A 35 4.68 -2.96 -18.09
CA ASN A 35 4.86 -1.75 -18.92
C ASN A 35 3.53 -1.23 -19.50
N TYR A 36 2.45 -1.43 -18.75
CA TYR A 36 1.12 -0.91 -19.05
C TYR A 36 0.47 -0.57 -17.71
N LEU A 37 -0.60 0.22 -17.74
CA LEU A 37 -1.32 0.64 -16.53
C LEU A 37 -1.90 -0.59 -15.83
N ALA A 38 -1.32 -0.94 -14.68
CA ALA A 38 -1.63 -2.17 -13.98
C ALA A 38 -2.94 -2.07 -13.20
N MET A 39 -3.68 -3.17 -13.07
CA MET A 39 -4.89 -3.23 -12.25
C MET A 39 -4.74 -4.25 -11.13
N GLY A 40 -5.07 -3.84 -9.90
CA GLY A 40 -5.06 -4.74 -8.75
C GLY A 40 -6.28 -4.57 -7.86
N THR A 41 -6.47 -5.48 -6.91
CA THR A 41 -7.60 -5.44 -5.97
C THR A 41 -7.21 -5.85 -4.56
N ILE A 42 -7.99 -5.41 -3.60
CA ILE A 42 -7.90 -5.88 -2.22
C ILE A 42 -8.22 -7.39 -2.15
N THR A 43 -7.59 -8.11 -1.22
CA THR A 43 -7.83 -9.53 -0.94
C THR A 43 -7.63 -9.83 0.54
N ASN A 44 -8.30 -10.87 1.05
CA ASN A 44 -7.97 -11.51 2.33
C ASN A 44 -7.27 -12.87 2.14
N GLY A 45 -7.09 -13.31 0.89
CA GLY A 45 -6.67 -14.66 0.54
C GLY A 45 -7.67 -15.73 0.96
N ALA A 46 -8.97 -15.39 0.99
CA ALA A 46 -10.03 -16.32 1.32
C ALA A 46 -10.29 -17.30 0.17
N LEU A 47 -10.71 -18.53 0.49
CA LEU A 47 -10.91 -19.60 -0.51
C LEU A 47 -12.05 -19.31 -1.50
N GLN A 48 -12.98 -18.43 -1.12
CA GLN A 48 -14.12 -18.02 -1.93
C GLN A 48 -13.72 -16.99 -3.00
N GLU A 49 -12.58 -16.33 -2.85
CA GLU A 49 -12.14 -15.33 -3.80
C GLU A 49 -11.73 -15.98 -5.15
N PRO A 50 -12.09 -15.37 -6.28
CA PRO A 50 -11.81 -15.93 -7.60
C PRO A 50 -10.32 -15.90 -7.91
N THR A 51 -9.80 -17.04 -8.39
CA THR A 51 -8.40 -17.17 -8.80
C THR A 51 -8.24 -17.26 -10.32
N ASN A 52 -9.33 -17.28 -11.08
CA ASN A 52 -9.33 -17.36 -12.54
C ASN A 52 -9.46 -15.99 -13.23
N ILE A 53 -9.53 -14.90 -12.46
CA ILE A 53 -9.59 -13.53 -12.96
C ILE A 53 -8.16 -12.99 -13.03
N ARG A 54 -7.74 -12.52 -14.22
CA ARG A 54 -6.44 -11.85 -14.36
C ARG A 54 -6.48 -10.52 -13.63
N VAL A 55 -5.48 -10.30 -12.78
CA VAL A 55 -5.08 -9.02 -12.19
C VAL A 55 -3.55 -8.97 -12.16
N ASP A 56 -2.97 -7.78 -12.20
CA ASP A 56 -1.52 -7.62 -12.10
C ASP A 56 -1.04 -7.61 -10.64
N SER A 57 -1.92 -7.33 -9.68
CA SER A 57 -1.60 -7.34 -8.26
C SER A 57 -2.80 -7.65 -7.37
N VAL A 58 -2.50 -8.12 -6.18
CA VAL A 58 -3.46 -8.21 -5.06
C VAL A 58 -2.84 -7.54 -3.84
N PHE A 59 -3.66 -6.88 -3.02
CA PHE A 59 -3.16 -6.17 -1.85
C PHE A 59 -3.94 -6.45 -0.56
N THR A 60 -3.25 -6.33 0.57
CA THR A 60 -3.84 -6.41 1.91
C THR A 60 -3.08 -5.52 2.90
N TYR A 61 -3.73 -5.20 4.01
CA TYR A 61 -3.11 -4.54 5.16
C TYR A 61 -2.35 -5.55 6.02
N ASN A 62 -1.13 -5.21 6.42
CA ASN A 62 -0.36 -6.01 7.35
C ASN A 62 -0.90 -5.91 8.79
N GLY A 63 -0.47 -6.82 9.66
CA GLY A 63 -0.96 -6.91 11.03
C GLY A 63 -2.38 -7.50 11.16
N ALA A 64 -2.80 -7.80 12.38
CA ALA A 64 -4.13 -8.32 12.69
C ALA A 64 -5.21 -7.26 12.43
N GLY A 65 -5.02 -6.05 12.95
CA GLY A 65 -5.97 -4.92 12.81
C GLY A 65 -5.94 -4.23 11.45
N GLY A 66 -4.85 -4.37 10.69
CA GLY A 66 -4.66 -3.63 9.43
C GLY A 66 -4.21 -2.18 9.63
N ASP A 67 -3.97 -1.77 10.87
CA ASP A 67 -3.62 -0.42 11.29
C ASP A 67 -2.15 -0.31 11.75
N GLY A 68 -1.33 -1.32 11.44
CA GLY A 68 0.07 -1.44 11.90
C GLY A 68 0.25 -2.04 13.28
N ASP A 69 -0.84 -2.44 13.94
CA ASP A 69 -0.87 -3.01 15.29
C ASP A 69 0.09 -2.27 16.27
N PRO A 70 -0.11 -0.95 16.54
CA PRO A 70 0.85 -0.15 17.31
C PRO A 70 1.35 -0.83 18.58
N GLY A 71 2.67 -0.88 18.74
CA GLY A 71 3.33 -1.49 19.89
C GLY A 71 3.34 -3.03 19.91
N LYS A 72 3.07 -3.71 18.79
CA LYS A 72 3.08 -5.18 18.70
C LYS A 72 4.05 -5.70 17.63
N ILE A 73 4.50 -6.94 17.82
CA ILE A 73 5.02 -7.75 16.73
C ILE A 73 3.84 -8.23 15.91
N GLU A 74 3.85 -7.96 14.61
CA GLU A 74 2.73 -8.33 13.75
C GLU A 74 2.65 -9.83 13.52
N THR A 75 1.44 -10.29 13.23
CA THR A 75 1.18 -11.69 12.89
C THR A 75 1.27 -11.87 11.36
N PRO A 76 2.30 -12.58 10.83
CA PRO A 76 2.61 -12.57 9.40
C PRO A 76 1.66 -13.43 8.53
N TYR A 77 0.49 -13.85 9.04
CA TYR A 77 -0.39 -14.79 8.34
C TYR A 77 -1.00 -14.18 7.07
N LYS A 78 -1.34 -12.87 7.09
CA LYS A 78 -1.92 -12.18 5.93
C LYS A 78 -0.97 -12.14 4.74
N ILE A 79 0.32 -11.96 4.98
CA ILE A 79 1.37 -12.01 3.94
C ILE A 79 1.27 -13.35 3.19
N TRP A 80 1.16 -14.47 3.91
CA TRP A 80 1.12 -15.80 3.32
C TRP A 80 -0.20 -16.13 2.63
N ASN A 81 -1.33 -15.68 3.18
CA ASN A 81 -2.63 -15.84 2.52
C ASN A 81 -2.65 -15.10 1.19
N MET A 82 -2.13 -13.86 1.15
CA MET A 82 -1.99 -13.11 -0.09
C MET A 82 -1.00 -13.75 -1.07
N LEU A 83 0.17 -14.24 -0.61
CA LEU A 83 1.12 -14.96 -1.48
C LEU A 83 0.48 -16.22 -2.10
N ASN A 84 -0.33 -16.95 -1.34
CA ASN A 84 -1.09 -18.10 -1.84
C ASN A 84 -2.15 -17.66 -2.88
N MET A 85 -2.87 -16.57 -2.64
CA MET A 85 -3.82 -16.00 -3.59
C MET A 85 -3.14 -15.61 -4.91
N ALA A 86 -2.07 -14.81 -4.84
CA ALA A 86 -1.29 -14.39 -5.99
C ALA A 86 -0.70 -15.58 -6.78
N LYS A 87 -0.22 -16.61 -6.08
CA LYS A 87 0.24 -17.86 -6.68
C LYS A 87 -0.88 -18.57 -7.46
N ASN A 88 -2.06 -18.70 -6.86
CA ASN A 88 -3.18 -19.39 -7.48
C ASN A 88 -3.70 -18.63 -8.70
N ILE A 89 -3.78 -17.29 -8.62
CA ILE A 89 -4.10 -16.45 -9.77
C ILE A 89 -3.08 -16.65 -10.89
N LYS A 90 -1.79 -16.62 -10.58
CA LYS A 90 -0.73 -16.86 -11.56
C LYS A 90 -0.86 -18.22 -12.24
N ILE A 91 -1.11 -19.28 -11.48
CA ILE A 91 -1.28 -20.64 -12.02
C ILE A 91 -2.47 -20.69 -12.99
N ASN A 92 -3.59 -20.09 -12.61
CA ASN A 92 -4.84 -20.20 -13.36
C ASN A 92 -4.94 -19.24 -14.56
N THR A 93 -4.23 -18.11 -14.51
CA THR A 93 -4.25 -17.08 -15.56
C THR A 93 -3.00 -17.09 -16.43
N GLY A 94 -1.90 -17.70 -15.97
CA GLY A 94 -0.61 -17.70 -16.65
C GLY A 94 0.18 -16.38 -16.51
N HIS A 95 -0.31 -15.42 -15.73
CA HIS A 95 0.30 -14.09 -15.59
C HIS A 95 0.90 -13.87 -14.20
N ALA A 96 2.02 -13.17 -14.13
CA ALA A 96 2.62 -12.79 -12.85
C ALA A 96 1.67 -11.86 -12.07
N VAL A 97 1.69 -11.97 -10.75
CA VAL A 97 0.85 -11.17 -9.85
C VAL A 97 1.77 -10.54 -8.80
N ASN A 98 1.68 -9.23 -8.60
CA ASN A 98 2.45 -8.51 -7.60
C ASN A 98 1.74 -8.58 -6.24
N PRO A 99 2.32 -9.25 -5.22
CA PRO A 99 1.81 -9.17 -3.85
C PRO A 99 2.14 -7.80 -3.25
N VAL A 100 1.13 -7.04 -2.85
CA VAL A 100 1.28 -5.68 -2.32
C VAL A 100 0.84 -5.61 -0.85
N LEU A 101 1.73 -5.25 0.05
CA LEU A 101 1.45 -5.14 1.48
C LEU A 101 1.47 -3.70 1.96
N VAL A 102 0.42 -3.32 2.65
CA VAL A 102 0.30 -2.01 3.31
C VAL A 102 0.86 -2.12 4.72
N GLU A 103 1.88 -1.33 5.02
CA GLU A 103 2.63 -1.34 6.28
C GLU A 103 2.54 0.02 6.97
N TYR A 104 2.11 0.04 8.22
CA TYR A 104 2.03 1.25 9.05
C TYR A 104 3.17 1.25 10.07
N GLY A 105 4.20 2.06 9.83
CA GLY A 105 5.21 2.39 10.84
C GLY A 105 4.74 3.48 11.82
N TRP A 106 3.72 4.26 11.45
CA TRP A 106 3.05 5.21 12.32
C TRP A 106 1.57 5.34 11.95
N GLN A 107 0.69 4.84 12.82
CA GLN A 107 -0.75 4.93 12.60
C GLN A 107 -1.31 6.31 12.99
N LEU A 108 -1.65 7.12 11.99
CA LEU A 108 -2.29 8.44 12.17
C LEU A 108 -3.75 8.51 11.67
N SER A 109 -4.30 7.42 11.13
CA SER A 109 -5.73 7.34 10.78
C SER A 109 -6.64 7.48 12.01
N GLY A 110 -6.20 6.98 13.17
CA GLY A 110 -6.85 7.13 14.47
C GLY A 110 -6.61 8.49 15.15
N GLY A 111 -5.87 9.39 14.50
CA GLY A 111 -5.51 10.70 15.01
C GLY A 111 -4.07 10.80 15.56
N TRP A 112 -3.73 11.99 16.04
CA TRP A 112 -2.39 12.32 16.51
C TRP A 112 -2.01 11.53 17.76
N ASN A 113 -1.08 10.59 17.60
CA ASN A 113 -0.40 9.88 18.68
C ASN A 113 1.05 9.63 18.31
N THR A 114 2.00 10.20 19.03
CA THR A 114 3.44 10.07 18.73
C THR A 114 4.08 8.82 19.32
N ASP A 115 3.41 8.08 20.21
CA ASP A 115 4.03 6.99 20.96
C ASP A 115 4.60 5.89 20.04
N SER A 116 3.94 5.63 18.91
CA SER A 116 4.40 4.67 17.89
C SER A 116 5.82 4.95 17.38
N VAL A 117 6.27 6.21 17.45
CA VAL A 117 7.60 6.62 16.99
C VAL A 117 8.49 7.14 18.11
N THR A 118 7.96 7.73 19.19
CA THR A 118 8.80 8.27 20.28
C THR A 118 9.14 7.23 21.35
N GLN A 119 8.39 6.14 21.47
CA GLN A 119 8.71 5.06 22.40
C GLN A 119 9.66 4.06 21.74
N LEU A 120 10.87 3.90 22.30
CA LEU A 120 11.91 3.02 21.76
C LEU A 120 11.41 1.59 21.51
N GLY A 121 10.64 1.03 22.45
CA GLY A 121 10.12 -0.33 22.36
C GLY A 121 9.15 -0.52 21.19
N ASP A 122 8.28 0.47 20.95
CA ASP A 122 7.29 0.38 19.87
C ASP A 122 7.94 0.66 18.52
N LEU A 123 8.82 1.66 18.45
CA LEU A 123 9.60 1.93 17.24
C LEU A 123 10.47 0.72 16.84
N THR A 124 11.08 0.03 17.81
CA THR A 124 11.85 -1.21 17.56
C THR A 124 10.98 -2.28 16.90
N LYS A 125 9.74 -2.48 17.37
CA LYS A 125 8.82 -3.46 16.81
C LYS A 125 8.40 -3.08 15.39
N HIS A 126 8.06 -1.81 15.13
CA HIS A 126 7.73 -1.34 13.79
C HIS A 126 8.89 -1.52 12.80
N PHE A 127 10.12 -1.21 13.20
CA PHE A 127 11.29 -1.48 12.37
C PHE A 127 11.50 -2.97 12.12
N PHE A 128 11.34 -3.82 13.14
CA PHE A 128 11.41 -5.27 12.97
C PHE A 128 10.33 -5.78 12.00
N ASN A 129 9.09 -5.35 12.14
CA ASN A 129 7.97 -5.75 11.27
C ASN A 129 8.28 -5.41 9.80
N LEU A 130 8.74 -4.18 9.52
CA LEU A 130 9.14 -3.76 8.17
C LEU A 130 10.30 -4.59 7.59
N MET A 131 11.36 -4.81 8.38
CA MET A 131 12.50 -5.65 7.97
C MET A 131 12.04 -7.08 7.66
N PHE A 132 11.21 -7.66 8.54
CA PHE A 132 10.71 -9.02 8.43
C PHE A 132 9.77 -9.21 7.25
N LEU A 133 8.85 -8.26 7.03
CA LEU A 133 7.96 -8.20 5.87
C LEU A 133 8.78 -8.16 4.56
N SER A 134 9.73 -7.23 4.48
CA SER A 134 10.57 -7.04 3.28
C SER A 134 11.37 -8.29 2.97
N LYS A 135 11.99 -8.90 3.98
CA LYS A 135 12.71 -10.18 3.84
C LYS A 135 11.78 -11.32 3.43
N THR A 136 10.58 -11.38 3.99
CA THR A 136 9.61 -12.44 3.68
C THR A 136 9.19 -12.37 2.22
N LEU A 137 8.93 -11.18 1.70
CA LEU A 137 8.63 -10.95 0.29
C LEU A 137 9.82 -11.33 -0.59
N GLU A 138 11.02 -10.84 -0.28
CA GLU A 138 12.26 -11.13 -1.01
C GLU A 138 12.52 -12.64 -1.15
N ASP A 139 12.44 -13.38 -0.05
CA ASP A 139 12.78 -14.79 0.00
C ASP A 139 11.70 -15.69 -0.65
N ASN A 140 10.44 -15.25 -0.73
CA ASN A 140 9.32 -16.14 -1.02
C ASN A 140 8.41 -15.71 -2.17
N ALA A 141 8.29 -14.42 -2.49
CA ALA A 141 7.31 -13.94 -3.46
C ALA A 141 7.64 -14.42 -4.88
N TRP A 142 8.88 -14.23 -5.35
CA TRP A 142 9.25 -14.46 -6.75
C TRP A 142 8.86 -15.86 -7.26
N SER A 143 9.23 -16.90 -6.50
CA SER A 143 8.94 -18.29 -6.87
C SER A 143 7.44 -18.57 -6.97
N ASN A 144 6.63 -17.93 -6.12
CA ASN A 144 5.19 -18.13 -6.05
C ASN A 144 4.42 -17.28 -7.06
N THR A 145 4.82 -16.03 -7.25
CA THR A 145 3.99 -15.00 -7.91
C THR A 145 4.63 -14.44 -9.19
N GLY A 146 5.92 -14.72 -9.43
CA GLY A 146 6.67 -14.18 -10.56
C GLY A 146 7.18 -12.75 -10.36
N THR A 147 7.03 -12.21 -9.15
CA THR A 147 7.47 -10.86 -8.75
C THR A 147 7.97 -10.90 -7.30
N TYR A 148 8.81 -9.94 -6.90
CA TYR A 148 9.29 -9.88 -5.51
C TYR A 148 8.29 -9.21 -4.55
N GLY A 149 7.24 -8.57 -5.06
CA GLY A 149 6.26 -7.87 -4.25
C GLY A 149 6.52 -6.38 -4.09
N THR A 150 5.59 -5.71 -3.42
CA THR A 150 5.59 -4.28 -3.16
C THR A 150 5.17 -4.01 -1.72
N VAL A 151 5.82 -3.04 -1.06
CA VAL A 151 5.41 -2.50 0.24
C VAL A 151 4.90 -1.06 0.04
N LEU A 152 3.69 -0.79 0.55
CA LEU A 152 3.08 0.53 0.63
C LEU A 152 3.22 1.05 2.06
N LEU A 153 4.12 2.00 2.27
CA LEU A 153 4.57 2.40 3.60
C LEU A 153 3.85 3.66 4.11
N ASN A 154 3.53 3.65 5.41
CA ASN A 154 2.99 4.76 6.19
C ASN A 154 1.79 5.44 5.53
N PRO A 155 0.74 4.69 5.16
CA PRO A 155 -0.49 5.32 4.73
C PRO A 155 -1.05 6.31 5.76
N ASP A 156 -1.70 7.36 5.26
CA ASP A 156 -2.34 8.46 5.99
C ASP A 156 -1.38 9.43 6.68
N MET A 157 -0.16 9.01 6.99
CA MET A 157 0.76 9.80 7.79
C MET A 157 1.05 11.17 7.16
N LEU A 158 1.57 11.23 5.92
CA LEU A 158 1.99 12.49 5.30
C LEU A 158 0.81 13.44 5.10
N GLY A 159 -0.32 12.93 4.60
CA GLY A 159 -1.54 13.69 4.44
C GLY A 159 -2.11 14.23 5.75
N TYR A 160 -2.10 13.42 6.82
CA TYR A 160 -2.52 13.86 8.15
C TYR A 160 -1.63 14.99 8.68
N LEU A 161 -0.31 14.86 8.56
CA LEU A 161 0.64 15.88 9.01
C LEU A 161 0.44 17.21 8.29
N GLY A 162 0.27 17.18 6.97
CA GLY A 162 -0.01 18.36 6.15
C GLY A 162 -1.34 19.01 6.51
N ASN A 163 -2.42 18.23 6.51
CA ASN A 163 -3.78 18.73 6.73
C ASN A 163 -4.07 19.16 8.18
N THR A 164 -3.20 18.81 9.14
CA THR A 164 -3.31 19.25 10.54
C THR A 164 -2.28 20.30 10.94
N ASN A 165 -1.51 20.84 9.98
CA ASN A 165 -0.42 21.80 10.24
C ASN A 165 0.61 21.30 11.26
N ARG A 166 0.92 20.00 11.24
CA ARG A 166 1.82 19.35 12.21
C ARG A 166 3.25 19.17 11.73
N ILE A 167 3.58 19.72 10.56
CA ILE A 167 4.91 19.65 9.95
C ILE A 167 6.00 20.11 10.93
N GLU A 168 5.82 21.29 11.56
CA GLU A 168 6.80 21.81 12.52
C GLU A 168 6.83 21.01 13.83
N ALA A 169 5.67 20.50 14.29
CA ALA A 169 5.61 19.66 15.48
C ALA A 169 6.43 18.38 15.30
N VAL A 170 6.26 17.71 14.14
CA VAL A 170 6.99 16.50 13.79
C VAL A 170 8.52 16.72 13.76
N LYS A 171 8.98 17.86 13.24
CA LYS A 171 10.41 18.20 13.16
C LYS A 171 11.06 18.35 14.54
N THR A 172 10.29 18.62 15.58
CA THR A 172 10.78 18.75 16.96
C THR A 172 10.75 17.45 17.76
N LEU A 173 10.19 16.36 17.21
CA LEU A 173 10.12 15.08 17.92
C LEU A 173 11.52 14.48 18.06
N ASN A 174 11.83 14.04 19.27
CA ASN A 174 12.96 13.16 19.54
C ASN A 174 12.52 11.72 19.30
N ILE A 175 12.96 11.15 18.18
CA ILE A 175 12.61 9.79 17.76
C ILE A 175 13.87 8.95 17.93
N PRO A 176 13.92 7.89 18.76
CA PRO A 176 15.14 7.13 19.06
C PRO A 176 15.50 6.15 17.93
N VAL A 177 15.72 6.68 16.73
CA VAL A 177 15.90 5.94 15.48
C VAL A 177 17.10 5.02 15.54
N GLN A 178 18.27 5.53 15.93
CA GLN A 178 19.51 4.75 15.82
C GLN A 178 19.47 3.53 16.74
N GLN A 179 18.98 3.71 17.96
CA GLN A 179 18.88 2.62 18.92
C GLN A 179 17.81 1.60 18.49
N ALA A 180 16.63 2.06 18.08
CA ALA A 180 15.58 1.18 17.58
C ALA A 180 16.04 0.36 16.37
N ALA A 181 16.78 0.98 15.45
CA ALA A 181 17.32 0.33 14.25
C ALA A 181 18.30 -0.80 14.62
N ASN A 182 19.22 -0.56 15.58
CA ASN A 182 20.14 -1.58 16.07
C ASN A 182 19.39 -2.73 16.76
N ASN A 183 18.41 -2.43 17.61
CA ASN A 183 17.62 -3.45 18.31
C ASN A 183 16.84 -4.33 17.31
N ALA A 184 16.16 -3.72 16.34
CA ALA A 184 15.42 -4.43 15.30
C ALA A 184 16.36 -5.29 14.42
N PHE A 185 17.54 -4.76 14.08
CA PHE A 185 18.54 -5.50 13.32
C PHE A 185 19.09 -6.69 14.11
N CYS A 186 19.31 -6.55 15.43
CA CYS A 186 19.59 -7.69 16.31
C CYS A 186 18.48 -8.72 16.22
N MET A 187 17.21 -8.31 16.34
CA MET A 187 16.08 -9.24 16.33
C MET A 187 16.03 -10.07 15.05
N MET A 188 16.31 -9.47 13.89
CA MET A 188 16.36 -10.18 12.60
C MET A 188 17.39 -11.32 12.55
N ASN A 189 18.48 -11.21 13.32
CA ASN A 189 19.64 -12.10 13.24
C ASN A 189 19.81 -13.00 14.47
N GLN A 190 19.25 -12.61 15.61
CA GLN A 190 19.44 -13.28 16.88
C GLN A 190 18.89 -14.70 16.84
N LYS A 191 19.74 -15.66 17.18
CA LYS A 191 19.34 -17.06 17.32
C LYS A 191 18.94 -17.34 18.76
N ILE A 192 17.74 -17.90 18.94
CA ILE A 192 17.23 -18.38 20.22
C ILE A 192 17.07 -19.89 20.12
N ASP A 193 17.39 -20.58 21.21
CA ASP A 193 17.06 -21.98 21.41
C ASP A 193 15.68 -22.06 22.06
N PHE A 194 14.64 -22.11 21.23
CA PHE A 194 13.25 -22.24 21.68
C PHE A 194 13.00 -23.68 22.12
N ASN A 195 12.73 -23.86 23.41
CA ASN A 195 12.39 -25.14 24.03
C ASN A 195 11.69 -24.90 25.39
N PRO A 196 11.06 -25.93 26.01
CA PRO A 196 10.34 -25.76 27.27
C PRO A 196 11.16 -25.22 28.45
N VAL A 197 12.49 -25.35 28.42
CA VAL A 197 13.38 -24.88 29.49
C VAL A 197 13.70 -23.40 29.32
N ASN A 198 14.08 -22.98 28.11
CA ASN A 198 14.52 -21.62 27.83
C ASN A 198 13.35 -20.67 27.52
N THR A 199 12.29 -21.18 26.89
CA THR A 199 11.15 -20.40 26.41
C THR A 199 9.82 -21.06 26.80
N PRO A 200 9.51 -21.20 28.11
CA PRO A 200 8.39 -22.01 28.60
C PRO A 200 7.01 -21.55 28.11
N ASN A 201 6.85 -20.27 27.74
CA ASN A 201 5.59 -19.71 27.26
C ASN A 201 5.51 -19.66 25.71
N CYS A 202 6.61 -19.97 25.00
CA CYS A 202 6.61 -20.02 23.54
C CYS A 202 5.97 -21.34 23.09
N THR A 203 4.67 -21.27 22.79
CA THR A 203 3.83 -22.41 22.43
C THR A 203 3.03 -22.14 21.16
N TYR A 204 2.49 -23.20 20.54
CA TYR A 204 1.63 -23.10 19.36
C TYR A 204 0.46 -24.09 19.45
N GLY A 205 -0.60 -23.82 18.68
CA GLY A 205 -1.79 -24.66 18.63
C GLY A 205 -2.71 -24.46 19.84
N TRP A 206 -3.94 -24.96 19.72
CA TRP A 206 -4.96 -24.89 20.77
C TRP A 206 -4.61 -25.73 22.00
N ASP A 207 -3.70 -26.69 21.86
CA ASP A 207 -3.19 -27.54 22.92
C ASP A 207 -1.85 -27.05 23.52
N ASN A 208 -1.42 -25.83 23.16
CA ASN A 208 -0.21 -25.18 23.69
C ASN A 208 1.05 -26.05 23.61
N LYS A 209 1.27 -26.70 22.46
CA LYS A 209 2.49 -27.48 22.24
C LYS A 209 3.72 -26.58 22.33
N PRO A 210 4.82 -27.02 22.96
CA PRO A 210 6.04 -26.23 23.03
C PRO A 210 6.65 -26.06 21.64
N VAL A 211 7.23 -24.89 21.41
CA VAL A 211 8.09 -24.63 20.25
C VAL A 211 9.47 -25.23 20.53
N GLU A 212 9.97 -26.05 19.60
CA GLU A 212 11.25 -26.77 19.72
C GLU A 212 12.09 -26.55 18.45
N VAL A 213 12.80 -25.42 18.41
CA VAL A 213 13.67 -25.04 17.30
C VAL A 213 14.78 -24.10 17.77
N GLN A 214 15.99 -24.30 17.26
CA GLN A 214 17.06 -23.31 17.40
C GLN A 214 17.15 -22.49 16.12
N GLY A 215 16.97 -21.18 16.21
CA GLY A 215 17.06 -20.32 15.04
C GLY A 215 16.68 -18.87 15.27
N ASN A 216 16.79 -18.09 14.21
CA ASN A 216 16.32 -16.70 14.14
C ASN A 216 14.82 -16.62 13.82
N PRO A 217 14.20 -15.42 13.78
CA PRO A 217 12.76 -15.31 13.51
C PRO A 217 12.31 -15.94 12.19
N SER A 218 13.10 -15.84 11.10
CA SER A 218 12.75 -16.48 9.83
C SER A 218 12.73 -18.02 9.94
N GLU A 219 13.69 -18.60 10.65
CA GLU A 219 13.77 -20.04 10.91
C GLU A 219 12.63 -20.50 11.83
N LEU A 220 12.30 -19.71 12.87
CA LEU A 220 11.15 -19.94 13.75
C LEU A 220 9.83 -19.98 12.96
N LEU A 221 9.55 -18.97 12.13
CA LEU A 221 8.31 -18.93 11.36
C LEU A 221 8.22 -20.11 10.39
N LYS A 222 9.32 -20.43 9.71
CA LYS A 222 9.38 -21.60 8.82
C LYS A 222 9.07 -22.90 9.56
N TRP A 223 9.61 -23.07 10.77
CA TRP A 223 9.31 -24.22 11.62
C TRP A 223 7.84 -24.24 12.03
N LEU A 224 7.28 -23.14 12.54
CA LEU A 224 5.89 -23.04 12.97
C LEU A 224 4.92 -23.40 11.84
N LYS A 225 5.14 -22.86 10.64
CA LYS A 225 4.33 -23.19 9.46
C LYS A 225 4.41 -24.65 9.02
N SER A 226 5.47 -25.38 9.42
CA SER A 226 5.55 -26.83 9.18
C SER A 226 4.72 -27.65 10.17
N LYS A 227 4.22 -27.03 11.23
CA LYS A 227 3.49 -27.68 12.33
C LYS A 227 2.00 -27.33 12.39
N THR A 228 1.61 -26.17 11.86
CA THR A 228 0.23 -25.66 11.92
C THR A 228 -0.07 -24.74 10.75
N ASP A 229 -1.33 -24.35 10.60
CA ASP A 229 -1.80 -23.37 9.61
C ASP A 229 -1.17 -21.97 9.79
N ASN A 230 -1.31 -21.12 8.76
CA ASN A 230 -0.72 -19.78 8.71
C ASN A 230 -1.14 -18.90 9.90
N TYR A 231 -2.41 -18.97 10.34
CA TYR A 231 -2.93 -18.08 11.38
C TYR A 231 -2.33 -18.45 12.73
N THR A 232 -2.44 -19.73 13.13
CA THR A 232 -1.86 -20.19 14.41
C THR A 232 -0.34 -20.06 14.42
N ALA A 233 0.34 -20.30 13.30
CA ALA A 233 1.78 -20.07 13.19
C ALA A 233 2.13 -18.59 13.38
N GLY A 234 1.35 -17.67 12.81
CA GLY A 234 1.56 -16.23 12.95
C GLY A 234 1.38 -15.73 14.39
N GLN A 235 0.37 -16.25 15.10
CA GLN A 235 0.14 -15.91 16.51
C GLN A 235 1.28 -16.40 17.41
N ALA A 236 1.68 -17.66 17.26
CA ALA A 236 2.81 -18.22 18.00
C ALA A 236 4.10 -17.44 17.72
N PHE A 237 4.36 -17.10 16.45
CA PHE A 237 5.50 -16.30 16.04
C PHE A 237 5.56 -14.95 16.76
N SER A 238 4.46 -14.18 16.72
CA SER A 238 4.40 -12.85 17.34
C SER A 238 4.71 -12.93 18.85
N ASN A 239 4.06 -13.86 19.56
CA ASN A 239 4.28 -14.05 21.00
C ASN A 239 5.73 -14.44 21.31
N CYS A 240 6.27 -15.45 20.62
CA CYS A 240 7.63 -15.93 20.85
C CYS A 240 8.70 -14.85 20.55
N VAL A 241 8.52 -14.08 19.47
CA VAL A 241 9.46 -13.01 19.12
C VAL A 241 9.38 -11.87 20.12
N ASN A 242 8.17 -11.45 20.51
CA ASN A 242 7.97 -10.38 21.48
C ASN A 242 8.57 -10.73 22.86
N ASP A 243 8.37 -11.95 23.34
CA ASP A 243 8.75 -12.30 24.71
C ASP A 243 10.24 -12.65 24.82
N TYR A 244 10.81 -13.30 23.81
CA TYR A 244 12.14 -13.90 23.91
C TYR A 244 13.19 -13.26 23.01
N VAL A 245 12.83 -12.79 21.82
CA VAL A 245 13.82 -12.19 20.90
C VAL A 245 14.02 -10.71 21.23
N LEU A 246 12.93 -9.97 21.42
CA LEU A 246 12.98 -8.55 21.76
C LEU A 246 13.72 -8.31 23.10
N SER A 247 13.49 -9.16 24.11
CA SER A 247 14.10 -9.02 25.44
C SER A 247 15.63 -9.16 25.38
N VAL A 248 16.14 -10.10 24.59
CA VAL A 248 17.59 -10.27 24.37
C VAL A 248 18.16 -9.03 23.67
N CYS A 249 17.53 -8.60 22.58
CA CYS A 249 18.04 -7.50 21.75
C CYS A 249 17.87 -6.10 22.34
N SER A 250 16.95 -5.91 23.29
CA SER A 250 16.77 -4.61 23.97
C SER A 250 17.83 -4.34 25.03
N SER A 251 18.59 -5.36 25.45
CA SER A 251 19.60 -5.26 26.52
C SER A 251 21.04 -5.14 26.01
N THR A 252 21.25 -5.29 24.70
CA THR A 252 22.56 -5.32 24.08
C THR A 252 23.01 -3.94 23.60
N GLU A 253 24.14 -3.44 24.11
CA GLU A 253 24.88 -2.31 23.50
C GLU A 253 25.64 -2.75 22.23
N GLN A 254 25.07 -3.66 21.44
CA GLN A 254 25.70 -4.13 20.22
C GLN A 254 25.53 -3.09 19.12
N SER A 255 26.66 -2.54 18.69
CA SER A 255 26.75 -1.78 17.45
C SER A 255 26.83 -2.75 16.28
N TYR A 256 25.82 -2.69 15.41
CA TYR A 256 25.84 -3.39 14.13
C TYR A 256 26.41 -2.46 13.05
N ASN A 257 26.93 -3.04 11.96
CA ASN A 257 27.34 -2.27 10.79
C ASN A 257 26.11 -1.84 9.95
N ILE A 258 25.27 -1.01 10.56
CA ILE A 258 24.14 -0.34 9.90
C ILE A 258 24.49 1.13 9.70
N PRO A 259 23.85 1.84 8.76
CA PRO A 259 24.07 3.28 8.60
C PRO A 259 23.70 4.06 9.87
N ASP A 260 24.38 5.19 10.06
CA ASP A 260 24.01 6.14 11.10
C ASP A 260 22.77 6.95 10.66
N PHE A 261 21.76 6.99 11.52
CA PHE A 261 20.52 7.74 11.36
C PHE A 261 20.37 8.74 12.51
N SER A 262 19.89 9.95 12.20
CA SER A 262 19.60 10.95 13.21
C SER A 262 18.34 10.60 14.00
N ASP A 263 18.34 10.91 15.29
CA ASP A 263 17.19 10.68 16.18
C ASP A 263 16.09 11.74 16.01
N ASN A 264 15.52 11.80 14.81
CA ASN A 264 14.46 12.73 14.42
C ASN A 264 13.61 12.14 13.29
N PHE A 265 12.59 12.88 12.85
CA PHE A 265 11.66 12.43 11.81
C PHE A 265 12.32 12.11 10.45
N ASN A 266 13.25 12.94 9.99
CA ASN A 266 13.94 12.67 8.72
C ASN A 266 14.81 11.40 8.82
N GLY A 267 15.51 11.21 9.94
CA GLY A 267 16.26 9.99 10.20
C GLY A 267 15.38 8.75 10.26
N TRP A 268 14.17 8.87 10.82
CA TRP A 268 13.17 7.79 10.84
C TRP A 268 12.68 7.40 9.44
N LEU A 269 12.41 8.37 8.56
CA LEU A 269 12.07 8.10 7.16
C LEU A 269 13.23 7.44 6.40
N GLN A 270 14.45 7.95 6.59
CA GLN A 270 15.66 7.39 5.97
C GLN A 270 15.95 5.96 6.44
N ALA A 271 15.71 5.68 7.74
CA ALA A 271 15.86 4.35 8.33
C ALA A 271 14.89 3.36 7.68
N GLN A 272 13.59 3.69 7.60
CA GLN A 272 12.60 2.79 6.99
C GLN A 272 12.94 2.46 5.53
N ASN A 273 13.28 3.48 4.73
CA ASN A 273 13.66 3.29 3.33
C ASN A 273 14.88 2.37 3.19
N TRP A 274 15.90 2.58 4.04
CA TRP A 274 17.08 1.70 4.05
C TRP A 274 16.73 0.28 4.45
N MET A 275 15.97 0.09 5.54
CA MET A 275 15.61 -1.22 6.07
C MET A 275 14.84 -2.05 5.04
N ALA A 276 13.80 -1.46 4.45
CA ALA A 276 13.00 -2.13 3.43
C ALA A 276 13.88 -2.59 2.26
N LYS A 277 14.79 -1.73 1.77
CA LYS A 277 15.70 -2.06 0.66
C LYS A 277 16.86 -2.96 1.03
N HIS A 278 17.31 -2.94 2.28
CA HIS A 278 18.38 -3.82 2.76
C HIS A 278 17.89 -5.27 2.85
N PHE A 279 16.68 -5.46 3.36
CA PHE A 279 16.08 -6.78 3.54
C PHE A 279 15.28 -7.27 2.32
N GLY A 280 14.80 -6.35 1.47
CA GLY A 280 14.11 -6.63 0.21
C GLY A 280 14.66 -5.79 -0.95
N PRO A 281 15.89 -6.06 -1.43
CA PRO A 281 16.51 -5.28 -2.50
C PRO A 281 15.73 -5.26 -3.81
N HIS A 282 14.90 -6.28 -4.08
CA HIS A 282 14.06 -6.34 -5.28
C HIS A 282 12.58 -6.01 -5.01
N VAL A 283 12.20 -5.84 -3.75
CA VAL A 283 10.85 -5.43 -3.34
C VAL A 283 10.67 -3.95 -3.65
N ALA A 284 9.57 -3.60 -4.34
CA ALA A 284 9.24 -2.21 -4.60
C ALA A 284 8.72 -1.53 -3.33
N LEU A 285 9.04 -0.25 -3.14
CA LEU A 285 8.66 0.53 -1.97
C LEU A 285 7.96 1.82 -2.40
N GLY A 286 6.71 1.97 -1.97
CA GLY A 286 5.92 3.18 -2.14
C GLY A 286 5.73 3.92 -0.82
N ILE A 287 5.50 5.24 -0.90
CA ILE A 287 5.12 6.08 0.25
C ILE A 287 3.80 6.83 -0.06
N HIS A 288 2.94 6.98 0.94
CA HIS A 288 1.60 7.55 0.76
C HIS A 288 1.55 9.07 0.95
N GLU A 289 0.90 9.77 0.03
CA GLU A 289 0.28 11.07 0.32
C GLU A 289 -1.26 10.93 0.33
N ASN A 290 -1.88 11.09 1.50
CA ASN A 290 -3.35 11.02 1.63
C ASN A 290 -3.97 12.39 1.35
N ILE A 291 -4.62 12.53 0.20
CA ILE A 291 -5.23 13.80 -0.22
C ILE A 291 -6.58 14.10 0.44
N SER A 292 -7.12 13.11 1.15
CA SER A 292 -8.42 13.13 1.83
C SER A 292 -8.29 13.07 3.36
N ALA A 293 -7.09 13.27 3.92
CA ALA A 293 -6.89 13.16 5.37
C ALA A 293 -7.70 14.22 6.14
N VAL A 294 -8.40 13.78 7.20
CA VAL A 294 -9.13 14.62 8.16
C VAL A 294 -8.12 15.51 8.92
N PRO A 295 -8.45 16.78 9.27
CA PRO A 295 -9.77 17.42 9.25
C PRO A 295 -10.11 18.22 7.99
N GLU A 296 -9.15 18.52 7.13
CA GLU A 296 -9.43 19.27 5.89
C GLU A 296 -10.15 18.43 4.84
N GLY A 297 -9.95 17.10 4.83
CA GLY A 297 -10.61 16.16 3.94
C GLY A 297 -10.30 16.38 2.44
N GLY A 298 -10.93 15.59 1.58
CA GLY A 298 -10.77 15.67 0.12
C GLY A 298 -11.47 16.88 -0.53
N TRP A 299 -12.02 17.81 0.24
CA TRP A 299 -12.93 18.86 -0.24
C TRP A 299 -12.34 19.79 -1.29
N TRP A 300 -11.04 20.03 -1.23
CA TRP A 300 -10.33 20.92 -2.18
C TRP A 300 -10.49 20.45 -3.63
N ILE A 301 -10.67 19.15 -3.86
CA ILE A 301 -10.80 18.56 -5.20
C ILE A 301 -12.04 19.10 -5.95
N HIS A 302 -13.08 19.48 -5.19
CA HIS A 302 -14.36 19.95 -5.71
C HIS A 302 -14.38 21.46 -5.96
N GLN A 303 -13.35 22.19 -5.52
CA GLN A 303 -13.25 23.65 -5.66
C GLN A 303 -12.79 24.09 -7.07
N GLY A 304 -12.54 23.14 -7.96
CA GLY A 304 -12.16 23.39 -9.36
C GLY A 304 -10.64 23.46 -9.57
N PRO A 305 -10.20 23.66 -10.82
CA PRO A 305 -8.80 23.51 -11.22
C PRO A 305 -7.85 24.51 -10.54
N THR A 306 -8.35 25.65 -10.06
CA THR A 306 -7.54 26.65 -9.35
C THR A 306 -7.09 26.20 -7.97
N ALA A 307 -7.77 25.21 -7.36
CA ALA A 307 -7.38 24.65 -6.06
C ALA A 307 -6.24 23.63 -6.14
N VAL A 308 -5.97 23.09 -7.34
CA VAL A 308 -4.94 22.06 -7.54
C VAL A 308 -3.53 22.58 -7.25
N GLN A 309 -3.15 23.73 -7.79
CA GLN A 309 -1.77 24.23 -7.65
C GLN A 309 -1.39 24.56 -6.20
N PRO A 310 -2.23 25.26 -5.40
CA PRO A 310 -1.94 25.48 -3.98
C PRO A 310 -1.73 24.19 -3.18
N PHE A 311 -2.55 23.17 -3.43
CA PHE A 311 -2.39 21.86 -2.78
C PHE A 311 -1.05 21.21 -3.16
N VAL A 312 -0.74 21.17 -4.46
CA VAL A 312 0.52 20.63 -4.99
C VAL A 312 1.73 21.35 -4.37
N ASP A 313 1.71 22.68 -4.33
CA ASP A 313 2.84 23.48 -3.83
C ASP A 313 3.11 23.20 -2.35
N ARG A 314 2.04 23.09 -1.54
CA ARG A 314 2.13 22.72 -0.12
C ARG A 314 2.75 21.34 0.06
N VAL A 315 2.20 20.32 -0.60
CA VAL A 315 2.69 18.94 -0.49
C VAL A 315 4.15 18.85 -0.94
N LEU A 316 4.50 19.46 -2.07
CA LEU A 316 5.89 19.46 -2.55
C LEU A 316 6.86 20.15 -1.60
N ALA A 317 6.43 21.19 -0.87
CA ALA A 317 7.23 21.84 0.15
C ALA A 317 7.44 20.93 1.37
N ASP A 318 6.38 20.27 1.84
CA ASP A 318 6.42 19.35 2.98
C ASP A 318 7.33 18.16 2.69
N LEU A 319 7.12 17.46 1.57
CA LEU A 319 7.91 16.30 1.15
C LEU A 319 9.39 16.64 0.91
N LYS A 320 9.68 17.86 0.43
CA LYS A 320 11.05 18.36 0.31
C LYS A 320 11.69 18.54 1.68
N SER A 321 10.95 19.07 2.65
CA SER A 321 11.45 19.30 4.01
C SER A 321 11.77 18.00 4.76
N PHE A 322 11.08 16.92 4.40
CA PHE A 322 11.31 15.57 4.91
C PHE A 322 12.40 14.78 4.18
N GLU A 323 13.01 15.38 3.16
CA GLU A 323 14.06 14.78 2.34
C GLU A 323 13.69 13.42 1.73
N LEU A 324 12.39 13.18 1.50
CA LEU A 324 11.86 11.85 1.19
C LEU A 324 12.40 11.27 -0.13
N PHE A 325 12.52 12.11 -1.16
CA PHE A 325 13.06 11.74 -2.47
C PHE A 325 14.43 12.40 -2.78
N THR A 326 14.92 13.24 -1.88
CA THR A 326 16.22 13.93 -2.01
C THR A 326 17.31 13.34 -1.13
N GLY A 327 16.94 12.65 -0.05
CA GLY A 327 17.84 11.97 0.88
C GLY A 327 18.57 10.77 0.26
N LYS A 328 19.39 10.09 1.06
CA LYS A 328 20.22 8.97 0.57
C LYS A 328 19.39 7.74 0.22
N TYR A 329 18.42 7.41 1.08
CA TYR A 329 17.54 6.26 0.92
C TYR A 329 16.14 6.76 0.54
N LYS A 330 15.61 6.23 -0.56
CA LYS A 330 14.43 6.76 -1.24
C LYS A 330 13.44 5.63 -1.54
N PRO A 331 12.13 5.88 -1.48
CA PRO A 331 11.15 4.98 -2.07
C PRO A 331 11.23 5.03 -3.60
N ASP A 332 10.66 4.03 -4.26
CA ASP A 332 10.67 3.91 -5.72
C ASP A 332 9.56 4.75 -6.37
N PHE A 333 8.44 4.92 -5.67
CA PHE A 333 7.26 5.64 -6.16
C PHE A 333 6.49 6.33 -5.02
N ILE A 334 5.56 7.21 -5.40
CA ILE A 334 4.56 7.81 -4.52
C ILE A 334 3.18 7.23 -4.84
N TYR A 335 2.30 7.11 -3.86
CA TYR A 335 0.91 6.72 -4.11
C TYR A 335 -0.08 7.66 -3.43
N PHE A 336 -1.30 7.69 -3.97
CA PHE A 336 -2.35 8.64 -3.57
C PHE A 336 -3.69 7.95 -3.35
N ASP A 337 -4.30 8.22 -2.20
CA ASP A 337 -5.63 7.76 -1.81
C ASP A 337 -6.68 8.87 -1.92
N ARG A 338 -7.88 8.48 -2.36
CA ARG A 338 -9.13 9.23 -2.40
C ARG A 338 -9.99 9.11 -1.13
N TYR A 339 -9.63 8.22 -0.20
CA TYR A 339 -10.31 7.74 1.04
C TYR A 339 -10.80 6.27 0.96
N GLY A 340 -10.72 5.62 -0.19
CA GLY A 340 -11.10 4.20 -0.36
C GLY A 340 -12.59 3.90 -0.46
N ALA A 341 -13.46 4.63 0.23
CA ALA A 341 -14.90 4.37 0.23
C ALA A 341 -15.55 4.62 -1.14
N ASP A 342 -16.63 3.89 -1.42
CA ASP A 342 -17.49 4.16 -2.59
C ASP A 342 -18.03 5.60 -2.52
N ASP A 343 -18.36 6.19 -3.68
CA ASP A 343 -18.88 7.57 -3.74
C ASP A 343 -20.16 7.69 -2.89
N TYR A 344 -20.96 6.62 -2.83
CA TYR A 344 -22.09 6.48 -1.93
C TYR A 344 -22.36 5.02 -1.57
N SER A 345 -22.73 4.79 -0.31
CA SER A 345 -23.28 3.53 0.20
C SER A 345 -24.49 3.83 1.08
N SER A 346 -25.61 3.13 0.90
CA SER A 346 -26.76 3.25 1.81
C SER A 346 -26.46 2.76 3.23
N LYS A 347 -25.42 1.95 3.43
CA LYS A 347 -24.95 1.52 4.76
C LYS A 347 -24.12 2.60 5.46
N PHE A 348 -23.46 3.47 4.70
CA PHE A 348 -22.55 4.50 5.22
C PHE A 348 -22.75 5.88 4.56
N PRO A 349 -23.99 6.42 4.54
CA PRO A 349 -24.31 7.65 3.80
C PRO A 349 -23.56 8.88 4.33
N GLY A 350 -23.13 8.84 5.59
CA GLY A 350 -22.33 9.92 6.20
C GLY A 350 -20.95 10.10 5.57
N LEU A 351 -20.38 9.09 4.91
CA LEU A 351 -19.06 9.20 4.28
C LEU A 351 -19.06 10.18 3.11
N LEU A 352 -20.17 10.24 2.35
CA LEU A 352 -20.35 11.22 1.29
C LEU A 352 -20.14 12.65 1.80
N VAL A 353 -20.64 12.96 2.99
CA VAL A 353 -20.48 14.30 3.58
C VAL A 353 -19.17 14.42 4.32
N ASN A 354 -18.74 13.43 5.10
CA ASN A 354 -17.58 13.58 5.97
C ASN A 354 -16.25 13.54 5.21
N GLN A 355 -16.22 12.96 4.01
CA GLN A 355 -14.98 12.62 3.29
C GLN A 355 -14.98 13.07 1.82
N ALA A 356 -16.03 13.78 1.40
CA ALA A 356 -16.15 14.35 0.06
C ALA A 356 -16.01 13.31 -1.09
N THR A 357 -16.52 12.09 -0.89
CA THR A 357 -16.26 10.93 -1.77
C THR A 357 -16.94 10.98 -3.14
N PHE A 358 -17.93 11.84 -3.38
CA PHE A 358 -18.69 11.86 -4.64
C PHE A 358 -17.99 12.69 -5.74
N TYR A 359 -17.28 12.05 -6.68
CA TYR A 359 -16.54 12.79 -7.72
C TYR A 359 -17.33 12.83 -9.03
N ASN A 360 -17.32 13.99 -9.68
CA ASN A 360 -17.66 14.08 -11.09
C ASN A 360 -16.38 14.07 -11.95
N ASP A 361 -16.53 14.27 -13.26
CA ASP A 361 -15.43 14.27 -14.21
C ASP A 361 -14.38 15.35 -13.92
N ALA A 362 -14.80 16.54 -13.47
CA ALA A 362 -13.88 17.62 -13.11
C ALA A 362 -13.06 17.29 -11.86
N ALA A 363 -13.66 16.66 -10.84
CA ALA A 363 -12.94 16.22 -9.65
C ALA A 363 -11.90 15.12 -10.00
N TRP A 364 -12.25 14.17 -10.87
CA TRP A 364 -11.28 13.19 -11.39
C TRP A 364 -10.15 13.82 -12.19
N HIS A 365 -10.46 14.78 -13.05
CA HIS A 365 -9.45 15.51 -13.80
C HIS A 365 -8.51 16.31 -12.88
N ASN A 366 -9.04 16.93 -11.82
CA ASN A 366 -8.24 17.61 -10.80
C ASN A 366 -7.33 16.61 -10.07
N PHE A 367 -7.82 15.41 -9.78
CA PHE A 367 -7.06 14.36 -9.11
C PHE A 367 -5.86 13.93 -9.96
N LEU A 368 -6.08 13.58 -11.23
CA LEU A 368 -4.99 13.22 -12.16
C LEU A 368 -4.03 14.39 -12.41
N THR A 369 -4.53 15.63 -12.48
CA THR A 369 -3.69 16.82 -12.62
C THR A 369 -2.78 17.02 -11.40
N MET A 370 -3.32 16.83 -10.20
CA MET A 370 -2.54 16.86 -8.95
C MET A 370 -1.49 15.75 -8.95
N THR A 371 -1.87 14.50 -9.25
CA THR A 371 -0.96 13.36 -9.33
C THR A 371 0.21 13.65 -10.26
N LYS A 372 -0.07 14.14 -11.47
CA LYS A 372 0.95 14.52 -12.45
C LYS A 372 1.90 15.58 -11.91
N LYS A 373 1.36 16.68 -11.38
CA LYS A 373 2.16 17.81 -10.91
C LYS A 373 3.03 17.45 -9.69
N ILE A 374 2.53 16.63 -8.77
CA ILE A 374 3.34 16.14 -7.65
C ILE A 374 4.42 15.18 -8.16
N SER A 375 4.07 14.23 -9.03
CA SER A 375 5.01 13.31 -9.64
C SER A 375 6.19 14.01 -10.34
N GLU A 376 5.90 15.01 -11.20
CA GLU A 376 6.90 15.82 -11.91
C GLU A 376 7.68 16.74 -10.96
N GLY A 377 7.01 17.33 -9.96
CA GLY A 377 7.62 18.17 -8.95
C GLY A 377 8.64 17.41 -8.10
N LEU A 378 8.28 16.23 -7.62
CA LEU A 378 9.19 15.33 -6.90
C LEU A 378 10.33 14.84 -7.80
N GLY A 379 10.03 14.52 -9.07
CA GLY A 379 11.03 14.18 -10.07
C GLY A 379 12.10 15.26 -10.15
N LYS A 380 11.67 16.52 -10.34
CA LYS A 380 12.56 17.68 -10.40
C LYS A 380 13.40 17.84 -9.13
N GLN A 381 12.81 17.66 -7.95
CA GLN A 381 13.55 17.70 -6.68
C GLN A 381 14.61 16.60 -6.60
N ALA A 382 14.34 15.43 -7.15
CA ALA A 382 15.23 14.27 -7.16
C ALA A 382 16.19 14.21 -8.37
N GLY A 383 16.18 15.20 -9.27
CA GLY A 383 17.00 15.21 -10.48
C GLY A 383 16.53 14.23 -11.57
N ARG A 384 15.23 13.93 -11.61
CA ARG A 384 14.55 13.06 -12.60
C ARG A 384 13.44 13.85 -13.31
N SER A 385 12.88 13.29 -14.39
CA SER A 385 11.71 13.89 -15.06
C SER A 385 10.45 13.80 -14.21
N TYR A 386 10.27 12.67 -13.51
CA TYR A 386 9.14 12.41 -12.63
C TYR A 386 9.48 11.30 -11.62
N ILE A 387 8.66 11.14 -10.60
CA ILE A 387 8.60 9.94 -9.73
C ILE A 387 7.31 9.18 -10.08
N PRO A 388 7.35 7.88 -10.41
CA PRO A 388 6.14 7.13 -10.76
C PRO A 388 5.07 7.22 -9.67
N ALA A 389 3.80 7.16 -10.09
CA ALA A 389 2.65 7.26 -9.20
C ALA A 389 1.77 6.00 -9.23
N MET A 390 1.16 5.66 -8.10
CA MET A 390 0.11 4.66 -7.99
C MET A 390 -1.16 5.30 -7.42
N LEU A 391 -2.31 4.90 -7.93
CA LEU A 391 -3.60 5.24 -7.32
C LEU A 391 -4.02 4.10 -6.39
N TRP A 392 -4.14 4.41 -5.10
CA TRP A 392 -4.51 3.48 -4.04
C TRP A 392 -5.13 4.30 -2.91
N GLN A 393 -6.32 4.06 -2.41
CA GLN A 393 -7.27 2.97 -2.64
C GLN A 393 -8.46 3.56 -3.41
N ILE A 394 -8.75 3.04 -4.61
CA ILE A 394 -9.81 3.57 -5.48
C ILE A 394 -11.02 2.63 -5.41
N PRO A 395 -12.24 3.09 -5.05
CA PRO A 395 -13.41 2.22 -5.04
C PRO A 395 -13.73 1.65 -6.43
N ALA A 396 -14.26 0.44 -6.47
CA ALA A 396 -14.64 -0.24 -7.70
C ALA A 396 -16.12 -0.05 -8.09
N ALA A 397 -16.87 0.79 -7.38
CA ALA A 397 -18.31 0.91 -7.59
C ALA A 397 -18.55 1.73 -8.84
N HIS A 398 -19.56 1.36 -9.62
CA HIS A 398 -19.92 2.05 -10.84
C HIS A 398 -21.18 2.90 -10.65
N ILE A 399 -21.55 3.63 -11.70
CA ILE A 399 -22.80 4.39 -11.74
C ILE A 399 -23.88 3.37 -12.12
N PRO A 400 -24.77 3.00 -11.19
CA PRO A 400 -25.71 1.90 -11.42
C PRO A 400 -26.81 2.29 -12.40
N THR A 401 -27.23 1.34 -13.24
CA THR A 401 -28.32 1.52 -14.21
C THR A 401 -29.64 0.91 -13.71
N GLN A 402 -30.76 1.24 -14.37
CA GLN A 402 -32.09 0.72 -13.97
C GLN A 402 -32.28 -0.77 -14.26
N ASP A 403 -31.47 -1.34 -15.14
CA ASP A 403 -31.61 -2.74 -15.58
C ASP A 403 -30.83 -3.72 -14.69
N GLU A 404 -30.02 -3.20 -13.77
CA GLU A 404 -29.21 -3.99 -12.87
C GLU A 404 -29.99 -4.53 -11.68
N PRO A 405 -29.67 -5.74 -11.19
CA PRO A 405 -30.17 -6.22 -9.92
C PRO A 405 -29.79 -5.25 -8.80
N ILE A 406 -30.79 -4.82 -8.03
CA ILE A 406 -30.55 -3.99 -6.83
C ILE A 406 -29.94 -4.88 -5.75
N LEU A 407 -28.75 -4.50 -5.30
CA LEU A 407 -28.04 -5.14 -4.19
C LEU A 407 -28.55 -4.63 -2.85
N GLU A 408 -28.31 -5.41 -1.78
CA GLU A 408 -28.78 -5.08 -0.43
C GLU A 408 -28.24 -3.73 0.05
N SER A 409 -26.96 -3.46 -0.23
CA SER A 409 -26.41 -2.12 -0.08
C SER A 409 -26.43 -1.41 -1.43
N HIS A 410 -27.00 -0.21 -1.44
CA HIS A 410 -27.01 0.63 -2.62
C HIS A 410 -25.64 1.28 -2.74
N GLU A 411 -24.74 0.64 -3.49
CA GLU A 411 -23.41 1.15 -3.78
C GLU A 411 -23.41 1.93 -5.10
N ALA A 412 -22.73 3.08 -5.10
CA ALA A 412 -22.47 3.84 -6.31
C ALA A 412 -21.07 4.44 -6.29
N GLY A 413 -20.44 4.48 -7.46
CA GLY A 413 -19.13 5.08 -7.64
C GLY A 413 -18.93 5.60 -9.05
N SER A 414 -18.15 6.67 -9.17
CA SER A 414 -17.81 7.25 -10.47
C SER A 414 -16.47 6.75 -11.02
N ALA A 415 -15.60 6.21 -10.16
CA ALA A 415 -14.19 5.97 -10.49
C ALA A 415 -14.02 5.06 -11.70
N PRO A 416 -14.53 3.82 -11.69
CA PRO A 416 -14.32 2.91 -12.82
C PRO A 416 -15.02 3.40 -14.08
N VAL A 417 -16.18 4.05 -13.96
CA VAL A 417 -16.91 4.60 -15.11
C VAL A 417 -16.16 5.78 -15.72
N TYR A 418 -15.44 6.59 -14.93
CA TYR A 418 -14.56 7.62 -15.45
C TYR A 418 -13.43 7.02 -16.30
N PHE A 419 -12.81 5.92 -15.84
CA PHE A 419 -11.68 5.32 -16.56
C PHE A 419 -12.10 4.46 -17.76
N PHE A 420 -13.12 3.61 -17.59
CA PHE A 420 -13.52 2.61 -18.58
C PHE A 420 -14.78 2.97 -19.38
N GLY A 421 -15.59 3.90 -18.86
CA GLY A 421 -16.93 4.20 -19.36
C GLY A 421 -17.93 3.05 -19.18
N ASP A 422 -19.21 3.34 -19.36
CA ASP A 422 -20.26 2.33 -19.37
C ASP A 422 -21.27 2.51 -20.52
N PRO A 423 -21.22 1.64 -21.56
CA PRO A 423 -22.14 1.75 -22.69
C PRO A 423 -23.62 1.55 -22.34
N ASN A 424 -23.94 1.06 -21.14
CA ASN A 424 -25.32 0.98 -20.65
C ASN A 424 -25.85 2.33 -20.16
N LEU A 425 -24.98 3.32 -19.94
CA LEU A 425 -25.37 4.68 -19.63
C LEU A 425 -25.76 5.45 -20.89
N GLN A 426 -26.57 6.49 -20.69
CA GLN A 426 -26.91 7.47 -21.72
C GLN A 426 -26.17 8.79 -21.43
N LEU A 427 -25.93 9.60 -22.45
CA LEU A 427 -25.18 10.86 -22.32
C LEU A 427 -25.79 11.82 -21.28
N ASN A 428 -27.12 11.82 -21.16
CA ASN A 428 -27.87 12.63 -20.20
C ASN A 428 -28.12 11.89 -18.86
N LEU A 429 -27.63 10.66 -18.70
CA LEU A 429 -27.83 9.80 -17.55
C LEU A 429 -29.31 9.46 -17.24
N SER A 430 -30.23 9.48 -18.24
CA SER A 430 -31.65 9.17 -17.98
C SER A 430 -31.94 7.70 -17.61
N HIS A 431 -30.96 6.81 -17.75
CA HIS A 431 -31.09 5.37 -17.46
C HIS A 431 -30.33 4.94 -16.19
N VAL A 432 -29.90 5.90 -15.36
CA VAL A 432 -29.31 5.62 -14.04
C VAL A 432 -30.38 5.12 -13.06
N ALA A 433 -29.97 4.26 -12.12
CA ALA A 433 -30.84 3.70 -11.09
C ALA A 433 -31.58 4.79 -10.32
N SER A 434 -32.89 4.61 -10.12
CA SER A 434 -33.77 5.66 -9.60
C SER A 434 -33.46 6.09 -8.18
N TRP A 435 -32.87 5.20 -7.37
CA TRP A 435 -32.53 5.48 -5.98
C TRP A 435 -31.39 6.51 -5.85
N LEU A 436 -30.50 6.62 -6.84
CA LEU A 436 -29.30 7.46 -6.71
C LEU A 436 -29.63 8.93 -6.46
N ASN A 437 -30.62 9.48 -7.19
CA ASN A 437 -31.07 10.86 -6.97
C ASN A 437 -31.92 11.04 -5.70
N LEU A 438 -32.58 9.98 -5.23
CA LEU A 438 -33.37 10.04 -4.00
C LEU A 438 -32.45 10.12 -2.78
N GLU A 439 -31.37 9.35 -2.83
CA GLU A 439 -30.41 9.19 -1.74
C GLU A 439 -29.32 10.27 -1.75
N ILE A 440 -28.95 10.76 -2.93
CA ILE A 440 -28.06 11.91 -3.13
C ILE A 440 -28.87 13.03 -3.78
N ASN A 441 -29.81 13.60 -3.02
CA ASN A 441 -30.74 14.61 -3.53
C ASN A 441 -30.20 16.05 -3.46
N ASN A 442 -29.21 16.29 -2.58
CA ASN A 442 -28.65 17.61 -2.34
C ASN A 442 -27.22 17.54 -1.79
N LEU A 443 -26.23 17.80 -2.63
CA LEU A 443 -24.84 17.82 -2.22
C LEU A 443 -24.52 19.10 -1.40
N PRO A 444 -23.74 18.97 -0.29
CA PRO A 444 -23.42 20.10 0.57
C PRO A 444 -22.51 21.14 -0.11
N LEU A 445 -22.40 22.32 0.50
CA LEU A 445 -21.65 23.47 -0.04
C LEU A 445 -20.19 23.16 -0.41
N GLY A 446 -19.54 22.24 0.31
CA GLY A 446 -18.16 21.84 0.04
C GLY A 446 -17.92 21.21 -1.34
N TYR A 447 -18.97 20.72 -2.01
CA TYR A 447 -18.90 20.13 -3.36
C TYR A 447 -18.79 21.17 -4.50
N GLY A 448 -18.55 22.44 -4.17
CA GLY A 448 -18.29 23.48 -5.17
C GLY A 448 -19.42 23.62 -6.18
N LEU A 449 -19.14 23.42 -7.48
CA LEU A 449 -20.14 23.51 -8.54
C LEU A 449 -21.28 22.48 -8.40
N CYS A 450 -21.05 21.38 -7.69
CA CYS A 450 -22.06 20.38 -7.40
C CYS A 450 -22.94 20.73 -6.19
N ALA A 451 -22.62 21.77 -5.43
CA ALA A 451 -23.43 22.19 -4.28
C ALA A 451 -24.89 22.47 -4.70
N GLY A 452 -25.84 22.00 -3.90
CA GLY A 452 -27.26 22.19 -4.19
C GLY A 452 -27.85 21.20 -5.21
N LYS A 453 -27.04 20.33 -5.80
CA LYS A 453 -27.45 19.41 -6.89
C LYS A 453 -27.67 18.00 -6.37
N ASN A 454 -28.50 17.24 -7.08
CA ASN A 454 -28.52 15.78 -6.94
C ASN A 454 -27.37 15.12 -7.72
N ALA A 455 -27.20 13.81 -7.54
CA ALA A 455 -26.14 13.03 -8.19
C ALA A 455 -26.10 13.23 -9.71
N ILE A 456 -27.22 13.02 -10.41
CA ILE A 456 -27.26 13.12 -11.88
C ILE A 456 -26.94 14.53 -12.36
N GLN A 457 -27.46 15.56 -11.69
CA GLN A 457 -27.17 16.95 -12.01
C GLN A 457 -25.67 17.28 -11.83
N CYS A 458 -25.03 16.73 -10.79
CA CYS A 458 -23.60 16.90 -10.55
C CYS A 458 -22.73 16.18 -11.59
N LEU A 459 -23.06 14.92 -11.91
CA LEU A 459 -22.35 14.11 -12.91
C LEU A 459 -22.49 14.67 -14.34
N ASN A 460 -23.58 15.37 -14.64
CA ASN A 460 -23.82 15.98 -15.96
C ASN A 460 -23.24 17.39 -16.13
N LEU A 461 -22.61 18.00 -15.11
CA LEU A 461 -22.26 19.43 -15.14
C LEU A 461 -21.44 19.86 -16.36
N ASN A 462 -20.49 19.03 -16.78
CA ASN A 462 -19.58 19.33 -17.89
C ASN A 462 -19.94 18.62 -19.20
N ASN A 463 -21.13 17.99 -19.27
CA ASN A 463 -21.54 17.11 -20.37
C ASN A 463 -20.52 16.00 -20.66
N PHE A 464 -19.86 15.49 -19.63
CA PHE A 464 -18.94 14.36 -19.76
C PHE A 464 -19.72 13.12 -20.19
N ASN A 465 -19.22 12.44 -21.22
CA ASN A 465 -19.85 11.22 -21.71
C ASN A 465 -19.42 10.01 -20.87
N TRP A 466 -20.13 9.75 -19.76
CA TRP A 466 -19.93 8.55 -18.94
C TRP A 466 -20.14 7.23 -19.69
N ALA A 467 -20.79 7.26 -20.86
CA ALA A 467 -20.98 6.10 -21.73
C ALA A 467 -19.86 5.91 -22.77
N HIS A 468 -18.72 6.55 -22.58
CA HIS A 468 -17.58 6.39 -23.50
C HIS A 468 -17.09 4.94 -23.56
N GLN A 469 -16.45 4.58 -24.67
CA GLN A 469 -15.84 3.26 -24.89
C GLN A 469 -14.37 3.37 -25.33
N ASN A 470 -13.83 4.59 -25.33
CA ASN A 470 -12.43 4.85 -25.65
C ASN A 470 -11.57 4.84 -24.38
N SER A 471 -10.25 4.71 -24.53
CA SER A 471 -9.29 4.67 -23.43
C SER A 471 -8.72 6.04 -23.03
N LYS A 472 -9.39 7.16 -23.34
CA LYS A 472 -8.84 8.50 -23.14
C LYS A 472 -8.48 8.75 -21.67
N GLN A 473 -9.34 8.41 -20.73
CA GLN A 473 -9.09 8.63 -19.30
C GLN A 473 -8.02 7.69 -18.73
N LEU A 474 -7.94 6.45 -19.22
CA LEU A 474 -6.80 5.56 -18.90
C LEU A 474 -5.48 6.15 -19.43
N LYS A 475 -5.50 6.73 -20.63
CA LYS A 475 -4.34 7.43 -21.20
C LYS A 475 -3.99 8.67 -20.37
N GLU A 476 -4.96 9.45 -19.90
CA GLU A 476 -4.73 10.60 -19.03
C GLU A 476 -4.06 10.17 -17.71
N ALA A 477 -4.43 9.02 -17.14
CA ALA A 477 -3.74 8.46 -15.98
C ALA A 477 -2.28 8.07 -16.30
N ALA A 478 -2.05 7.37 -17.41
CA ALA A 478 -0.70 7.03 -17.87
C ALA A 478 0.16 8.31 -18.09
N ASP A 479 -0.41 9.33 -18.74
CA ASP A 479 0.23 10.64 -18.98
C ASP A 479 0.46 11.44 -17.68
N ALA A 480 -0.19 11.04 -16.58
CA ALA A 480 0.04 11.55 -15.23
C ALA A 480 1.07 10.71 -14.45
N HIS A 481 1.81 9.85 -15.14
CA HIS A 481 2.84 8.95 -14.61
C HIS A 481 2.30 7.87 -13.67
N VAL A 482 1.00 7.56 -13.79
CA VAL A 482 0.38 6.46 -13.05
C VAL A 482 0.75 5.14 -13.71
N PHE A 483 1.36 4.22 -12.94
CA PHE A 483 1.68 2.88 -13.41
C PHE A 483 0.71 1.80 -12.91
N ALA A 484 -0.09 2.09 -11.87
CA ALA A 484 -1.04 1.13 -11.30
C ALA A 484 -2.27 1.82 -10.68
N ILE A 485 -3.43 1.17 -10.78
CA ILE A 485 -4.65 1.50 -10.05
C ILE A 485 -5.06 0.29 -9.20
N LEU A 486 -5.12 0.49 -7.89
CA LEU A 486 -5.51 -0.53 -6.92
C LEU A 486 -6.93 -0.27 -6.44
N TRP A 487 -7.80 -1.23 -6.73
CA TRP A 487 -9.23 -1.14 -6.55
C TRP A 487 -9.70 -1.76 -5.22
N GLY A 488 -10.59 -1.05 -4.54
CA GLY A 488 -11.18 -1.42 -3.26
C GLY A 488 -10.44 -0.92 -2.04
N ALA A 489 -11.06 -1.14 -0.89
CA ALA A 489 -10.65 -0.66 0.44
C ALA A 489 -11.20 -1.60 1.52
N GLY A 490 -10.73 -1.44 2.76
CA GLY A 490 -11.33 -2.14 3.91
C GLY A 490 -12.69 -1.55 4.31
N ALA A 491 -13.73 -2.39 4.37
CA ALA A 491 -15.02 -2.21 5.05
C ALA A 491 -16.08 -1.26 4.44
N PHE A 492 -15.75 -0.39 3.48
CA PHE A 492 -16.70 0.61 2.94
C PHE A 492 -16.64 0.78 1.42
N ALA A 493 -16.13 -0.21 0.70
CA ALA A 493 -15.92 -0.11 -0.73
C ALA A 493 -16.18 -1.43 -1.44
N THR A 494 -16.50 -1.34 -2.70
CA THR A 494 -16.41 -2.43 -3.67
C THR A 494 -14.94 -2.67 -4.11
N GLY A 495 -14.59 -3.91 -4.43
CA GLY A 495 -13.33 -4.31 -5.06
C GLY A 495 -13.55 -4.79 -6.50
N ILE A 496 -12.51 -5.30 -7.19
CA ILE A 496 -12.74 -5.95 -8.50
C ILE A 496 -13.70 -7.14 -8.35
N TRP A 497 -13.62 -7.84 -7.23
CA TRP A 497 -14.57 -8.87 -6.81
C TRP A 497 -14.95 -8.65 -5.35
N GLU A 498 -16.01 -9.32 -4.91
CA GLU A 498 -16.39 -9.35 -3.51
C GLU A 498 -15.36 -10.14 -2.69
N VAL A 499 -14.76 -9.49 -1.71
CA VAL A 499 -13.96 -10.11 -0.66
C VAL A 499 -14.87 -10.27 0.56
N PRO A 500 -15.22 -11.52 0.96
CA PRO A 500 -16.19 -11.76 2.02
C PRO A 500 -15.84 -11.02 3.31
N GLY A 501 -16.80 -10.22 3.80
CA GLY A 501 -16.64 -9.41 5.02
C GLY A 501 -15.68 -8.22 4.89
N THR A 502 -15.28 -7.84 3.67
CA THR A 502 -14.32 -6.75 3.46
C THR A 502 -14.76 -5.77 2.39
N THR A 503 -15.29 -6.25 1.26
CA THR A 503 -15.84 -5.36 0.22
C THR A 503 -17.31 -5.66 -0.05
N PHE A 504 -18.00 -4.69 -0.65
CA PHE A 504 -19.35 -4.89 -1.16
C PHE A 504 -19.35 -5.58 -2.53
N PRO A 505 -20.42 -6.32 -2.87
CA PRO A 505 -20.63 -6.82 -4.23
C PRO A 505 -20.98 -5.69 -5.21
N ASP A 506 -20.71 -5.89 -6.50
CA ASP A 506 -20.98 -4.95 -7.59
C ASP A 506 -21.70 -5.61 -8.80
N ASN A 507 -22.36 -6.75 -8.56
CA ASN A 507 -22.95 -7.61 -9.61
C ASN A 507 -21.93 -8.16 -10.64
N GLY A 508 -20.63 -8.09 -10.38
CA GLY A 508 -19.56 -8.52 -11.29
C GLY A 508 -19.23 -7.50 -12.38
N TRP A 509 -19.74 -6.26 -12.27
CA TRP A 509 -19.53 -5.21 -13.27
C TRP A 509 -18.04 -4.93 -13.48
N MET A 510 -17.27 -4.80 -12.40
CA MET A 510 -15.85 -4.46 -12.46
C MET A 510 -15.01 -5.63 -13.00
N VAL A 511 -15.34 -6.88 -12.62
CA VAL A 511 -14.73 -8.08 -13.21
C VAL A 511 -14.84 -8.04 -14.74
N ASP A 512 -16.03 -7.79 -15.27
CA ASP A 512 -16.28 -7.75 -16.71
C ASP A 512 -15.50 -6.65 -17.42
N LYS A 513 -15.31 -5.49 -16.78
CA LYS A 513 -14.47 -4.40 -17.32
C LYS A 513 -13.01 -4.80 -17.34
N ILE A 514 -12.51 -5.40 -16.27
CA ILE A 514 -11.11 -5.81 -16.15
C ILE A 514 -10.77 -6.92 -17.16
N VAL A 515 -11.66 -7.89 -17.37
CA VAL A 515 -11.49 -8.94 -18.40
C VAL A 515 -11.42 -8.33 -19.80
N LYS A 516 -12.20 -7.28 -20.10
CA LYS A 516 -12.14 -6.57 -21.38
C LYS A 516 -10.85 -5.75 -21.50
N TYR A 517 -10.45 -5.06 -20.44
CA TYR A 517 -9.24 -4.23 -20.39
C TYR A 517 -7.98 -5.02 -20.77
N TYR A 518 -7.79 -6.21 -20.20
CA TYR A 518 -6.59 -7.00 -20.45
C TYR A 518 -6.46 -7.58 -21.87
N LYS A 519 -7.48 -7.42 -22.73
CA LYS A 519 -7.35 -7.73 -24.16
C LYS A 519 -6.49 -6.70 -24.91
N SER A 520 -6.44 -5.47 -24.41
CA SER A 520 -5.64 -4.38 -24.98
C SER A 520 -5.33 -3.33 -23.89
N PRO A 521 -4.43 -3.64 -22.94
CA PRO A 521 -4.14 -2.76 -21.81
C PRO A 521 -3.50 -1.45 -22.27
N GLN A 522 -3.67 -0.38 -21.49
CA GLN A 522 -3.17 0.95 -21.80
C GLN A 522 -1.65 1.01 -21.54
N PRO A 523 -0.79 1.25 -22.56
CA PRO A 523 0.65 1.40 -22.35
C PRO A 523 0.98 2.64 -21.51
N ILE A 524 2.11 2.57 -20.79
CA ILE A 524 2.69 3.66 -19.97
C ILE A 524 4.08 4.06 -20.46
#